data_AF-A0A2G9QHU1-F1
#
_entry.id   AF-A0A2G9QHU1-F1
#
_cell.length_a   1.000
_cell.length_b   1.000
_cell.length_c   1.000
_cell.angle_alpha   90.00
_cell.angle_beta   90.00
_cell.angle_gamma   90.00
#
_symmetry.space_group_name_H-M   'P 1'
#
loop_
_entity.id
_entity.type
_entity.pdbx_description
1 polymer ?
#
loop_
_entity_poly.entity_id
_entity_poly.type
_entity_poly.pdbx_seq_one_letter_code
_entity_poly.pdbx_strand_id
1 'polypeptide(L)'
;YTVLPDGILQISGVTRDDIGTYRCLARNPANSRHSKEAWLTLADSTHPSNQEPVILSGPQNLTLTVHQTAILECVATGNPRPIVSWSRLDGRSIGVEGIQVLGNGNLMILDVSVKHSGVYVCAANRPGTRVRRTAQGMLLVQAPPEFVQWPQSVSHVPGDNTTFSCEARGSPEPTLVWLKNGKYLSPQKNARLSADNRVTSADEALYQCIAENSAGTSQASARLAVTLPPDSPKAPEKVMVVPISTTSVRVTWAEPPPEVMDGIIGYVLHI
;
A
#
# COMPACT_ATOMS: atom_id res chain seq x y z
N TYR A 1 -27.88 24.17 26.31
CA TYR A 1 -26.46 24.10 25.89
C TYR A 1 -25.84 22.83 26.45
N THR A 2 -24.73 22.36 25.88
CA THR A 2 -23.95 21.20 26.33
C THR A 2 -22.48 21.59 26.33
N VAL A 3 -21.74 21.28 27.39
CA VAL A 3 -20.27 21.42 27.40
C VAL A 3 -19.66 20.06 27.08
N LEU A 4 -18.90 19.97 26.00
CA LEU A 4 -18.22 18.76 25.54
C LEU A 4 -16.95 18.49 26.37
N PRO A 5 -16.45 17.23 26.41
CA PRO A 5 -15.28 16.85 27.23
C PRO A 5 -13.98 17.60 26.90
N ASP A 6 -13.87 18.16 25.71
CA ASP A 6 -12.75 19.01 25.25
C ASP A 6 -12.91 20.49 25.64
N GLY A 7 -13.95 20.84 26.38
CA GLY A 7 -14.21 22.20 26.86
C GLY A 7 -15.02 23.07 25.91
N ILE A 8 -15.58 22.51 24.83
CA ILE A 8 -16.41 23.25 23.87
C ILE A 8 -17.85 23.43 24.41
N LEU A 9 -18.34 24.67 24.44
CA LEU A 9 -19.75 24.98 24.70
C LEU A 9 -20.56 24.91 23.38
N GLN A 10 -21.47 23.94 23.27
CA GLN A 10 -22.38 23.79 22.15
C GLN A 10 -23.80 24.21 22.53
N ILE A 11 -24.38 25.14 21.77
CA ILE A 11 -25.78 25.58 21.95
C ILE A 11 -26.57 25.16 20.71
N SER A 12 -27.49 24.20 20.88
CA SER A 12 -28.38 23.73 19.80
C SER A 12 -29.72 24.46 19.88
N GLY A 13 -30.27 24.87 18.73
CA GLY A 13 -31.58 25.55 18.69
C GLY A 13 -31.56 26.94 19.33
N VAL A 14 -30.53 27.74 19.03
CA VAL A 14 -30.32 29.08 19.59
C VAL A 14 -31.58 29.96 19.43
N THR A 15 -31.98 30.56 20.54
CA THR A 15 -33.10 31.52 20.66
C THR A 15 -32.56 32.93 20.94
N ARG A 16 -33.46 33.92 21.03
CA ARG A 16 -33.05 35.29 21.40
C ARG A 16 -32.55 35.39 22.84
N ASP A 17 -32.96 34.48 23.72
CA ASP A 17 -32.58 34.50 25.13
C ASP A 17 -31.14 34.01 25.36
N ASP A 18 -30.56 33.32 24.39
CA ASP A 18 -29.16 32.88 24.44
C ASP A 18 -28.18 34.02 24.13
N ILE A 19 -28.65 35.16 23.62
CA ILE A 19 -27.82 36.33 23.30
C ILE A 19 -27.20 36.89 24.59
N GLY A 20 -25.90 37.17 24.54
CA GLY A 20 -25.21 37.75 25.69
C GLY A 20 -23.73 37.46 25.70
N THR A 21 -23.12 37.70 26.84
CA THR A 21 -21.68 37.58 27.04
C THR A 21 -21.35 36.30 27.78
N TYR A 22 -20.45 35.52 27.20
CA TYR A 22 -19.98 34.23 27.69
C TYR A 22 -18.55 34.33 28.18
N ARG A 23 -18.23 33.61 29.25
CA ARG A 23 -16.87 33.46 29.78
C ARG A 23 -16.65 32.00 30.16
N CYS A 24 -15.49 31.44 29.78
CA CYS A 24 -15.07 30.12 30.22
C CYS A 24 -14.33 30.25 31.57
N LEU A 25 -14.61 29.34 32.51
CA LEU A 25 -13.91 29.27 33.80
C LEU A 25 -13.04 28.01 33.83
N ALA A 26 -11.72 28.19 33.85
CA ALA A 26 -10.78 27.11 34.14
C ALA A 26 -10.55 27.03 35.65
N ARG A 27 -10.74 25.86 36.26
CA ARG A 27 -10.55 25.63 37.70
C ARG A 27 -9.68 24.42 37.96
N ASN A 28 -8.74 24.55 38.89
CA ASN A 28 -8.05 23.44 39.54
C ASN A 28 -8.32 23.48 41.06
N PRO A 29 -7.84 22.51 41.87
CA PRO A 29 -8.09 22.51 43.31
C PRO A 29 -7.59 23.76 44.06
N ALA A 30 -6.61 24.48 43.51
CA ALA A 30 -5.97 25.63 44.15
C ALA A 30 -6.53 26.99 43.67
N ASN A 31 -7.03 27.10 42.44
CA ASN A 31 -7.46 28.37 41.86
C ASN A 31 -8.51 28.20 40.74
N SER A 32 -9.08 29.34 40.35
CA SER A 32 -9.94 29.44 39.17
C SER A 32 -9.65 30.74 38.40
N ARG A 33 -9.63 30.69 37.07
CA ARG A 33 -9.40 31.84 36.20
C ARG A 33 -10.45 31.90 35.09
N HIS A 34 -11.05 33.08 34.91
CA HIS A 34 -11.95 33.35 33.79
C HIS A 34 -11.18 33.69 32.51
N SER A 35 -11.74 33.29 31.36
CA SER A 35 -11.32 33.77 30.05
C SER A 35 -11.72 35.23 29.84
N LYS A 36 -11.26 35.81 28.72
CA LYS A 36 -11.86 37.02 28.16
C LYS A 36 -13.33 36.76 27.79
N GLU A 37 -14.11 37.84 27.69
CA GLU A 37 -15.50 37.82 27.26
C GLU A 37 -15.62 37.46 25.77
N ALA A 38 -16.56 36.57 25.47
CA ALA A 38 -17.02 36.25 24.12
C ALA A 38 -18.48 36.68 23.98
N TRP A 39 -18.85 37.27 22.86
CA TRP A 39 -20.19 37.80 22.64
C TRP A 39 -20.96 36.88 21.70
N LEU A 40 -22.16 36.45 22.09
CA LEU A 40 -23.14 35.87 21.17
C LEU A 40 -24.16 36.94 20.82
N THR A 41 -24.22 37.33 19.55
CA THR A 41 -25.18 38.30 19.03
C THR A 41 -25.96 37.69 17.87
N LEU A 42 -27.10 38.30 17.52
CA LEU A 42 -27.72 38.02 16.22
C LEU A 42 -26.77 38.49 15.13
N ALA A 43 -26.61 37.67 14.08
CA ALA A 43 -25.92 38.13 12.89
C ALA A 43 -26.79 39.20 12.23
N ASP A 44 -26.33 40.45 12.26
CA ASP A 44 -26.89 41.49 11.41
C ASP A 44 -26.47 41.17 9.97
N SER A 45 -27.38 40.59 9.19
CA SER A 45 -27.14 40.26 7.78
C SER A 45 -27.22 41.49 6.87
N THR A 46 -27.75 42.61 7.36
CA THR A 46 -28.01 43.83 6.58
C THR A 46 -26.90 44.88 6.69
N HIS A 47 -25.92 44.69 7.58
CA HIS A 47 -24.80 45.61 7.71
C HIS A 47 -24.02 45.73 6.37
N PRO A 48 -23.80 46.95 5.86
CA PRO A 48 -23.24 47.16 4.52
C PRO A 48 -21.80 46.68 4.36
N SER A 49 -21.05 46.51 5.46
CA SER A 49 -19.69 45.93 5.43
C SER A 49 -19.68 44.40 5.38
N ASN A 50 -20.84 43.74 5.42
CA ASN A 50 -20.93 42.30 5.38
C ASN A 50 -20.47 41.79 4.02
N GLN A 51 -19.59 40.80 4.05
CA GLN A 51 -19.13 40.12 2.86
C GLN A 51 -19.43 38.64 3.01
N GLU A 52 -20.08 38.06 2.02
CA GLU A 52 -20.29 36.62 1.98
C GLU A 52 -18.96 35.87 2.02
N PRO A 53 -18.92 34.65 2.60
CA PRO A 53 -17.75 33.81 2.52
C PRO A 53 -17.37 33.55 1.06
N VAL A 54 -16.08 33.63 0.76
CA VAL A 54 -15.50 33.20 -0.52
C VAL A 54 -14.33 32.28 -0.19
N ILE A 55 -14.31 31.11 -0.81
CA ILE A 55 -13.16 30.20 -0.72
C ILE A 55 -12.14 30.65 -1.77
N LEU A 56 -11.00 31.14 -1.31
CA LEU A 56 -9.90 31.62 -2.16
C LEU A 56 -9.04 30.46 -2.66
N SER A 57 -8.74 29.50 -1.76
CA SER A 57 -8.08 28.24 -2.07
C SER A 57 -8.86 27.12 -1.40
N GLY A 58 -9.26 26.10 -2.17
CA GLY A 58 -10.00 24.94 -1.68
C GLY A 58 -9.22 23.64 -1.89
N PRO A 59 -9.71 22.53 -1.35
CA PRO A 59 -9.05 21.23 -1.49
C PRO A 59 -8.95 20.84 -2.97
N GLN A 60 -7.74 20.47 -3.38
CA GLN A 60 -7.46 19.91 -4.70
C GLN A 60 -7.37 18.39 -4.62
N ASN A 61 -7.37 17.72 -5.78
CA ASN A 61 -7.10 16.29 -5.82
C ASN A 61 -5.64 16.02 -5.43
N LEU A 62 -5.45 15.14 -4.45
CA LEU A 62 -4.16 14.82 -3.87
C LEU A 62 -3.99 13.29 -3.84
N THR A 63 -2.90 12.80 -4.41
CA THR A 63 -2.53 11.38 -4.34
C THR A 63 -1.27 11.22 -3.51
N LEU A 64 -1.31 10.38 -2.48
CA LEU A 64 -0.20 10.13 -1.56
C LEU A 64 0.01 8.62 -1.39
N THR A 65 1.20 8.24 -0.93
CA THR A 65 1.45 6.90 -0.43
C THR A 65 1.18 6.81 1.07
N VAL A 66 0.96 5.60 1.58
CA VAL A 66 0.78 5.35 3.02
C VAL A 66 1.93 5.95 3.85
N HIS A 67 1.64 6.30 5.10
CA HIS A 67 2.56 6.91 6.08
C HIS A 67 2.99 8.35 5.79
N GLN A 68 2.54 8.94 4.68
CA GLN A 68 2.74 10.37 4.43
C GLN A 68 1.77 11.24 5.23
N THR A 69 1.98 12.56 5.20
CA THR A 69 1.07 13.55 5.79
C THR A 69 0.30 14.24 4.68
N ALA A 70 -1.04 14.24 4.76
CA ALA A 70 -1.88 15.02 3.86
C ALA A 70 -2.22 16.38 4.47
N ILE A 71 -2.18 17.43 3.65
CA ILE A 71 -2.69 18.75 3.99
C ILE A 71 -3.69 19.15 2.91
N LEU A 72 -4.97 19.24 3.27
CA LEU A 72 -6.02 19.73 2.39
C LEU A 72 -6.29 21.19 2.73
N GLU A 73 -6.07 22.06 1.77
CA GLU A 73 -6.23 23.50 1.97
C GLU A 73 -7.69 23.92 1.99
N CYS A 74 -8.02 24.84 2.89
CA CYS A 74 -9.26 25.59 2.75
C CYS A 74 -9.12 26.99 3.36
N VAL A 75 -8.79 27.94 2.49
CA VAL A 75 -8.61 29.33 2.84
C VAL A 75 -9.84 30.11 2.38
N ALA A 76 -10.57 30.68 3.32
CA ALA A 76 -11.76 31.48 3.04
C ALA A 76 -11.66 32.89 3.62
N THR A 77 -12.26 33.84 2.93
CA THR A 77 -12.40 35.23 3.36
C THR A 77 -13.88 35.63 3.45
N GLY A 78 -14.20 36.67 4.20
CA GLY A 78 -15.57 37.15 4.41
C GLY A 78 -15.65 38.04 5.66
N ASN A 79 -16.76 38.74 5.80
CA ASN A 79 -17.03 39.60 6.95
C ASN A 79 -18.42 39.29 7.56
N PRO A 80 -18.49 38.79 8.80
CA PRO A 80 -17.38 38.41 9.68
C PRO A 80 -16.57 37.23 9.13
N ARG A 81 -15.34 37.05 9.65
CA ARG A 81 -14.41 35.98 9.22
C ARG A 81 -15.14 34.61 9.21
N PRO A 82 -15.13 33.87 8.08
CA PRO A 82 -15.81 32.59 8.00
C PRO A 82 -15.20 31.54 8.96
N ILE A 83 -16.05 30.67 9.50
CA ILE A 83 -15.65 29.48 10.26
C ILE A 83 -15.56 28.31 9.29
N VAL A 84 -14.36 27.77 9.13
CA VAL A 84 -14.10 26.60 8.28
C VAL A 84 -14.43 25.33 9.04
N SER A 85 -15.11 24.41 8.35
CA SER A 85 -15.44 23.08 8.83
C SER A 85 -15.22 22.07 7.71
N TRP A 86 -14.92 20.82 8.07
CA TRP A 86 -14.68 19.75 7.12
C TRP A 86 -15.69 18.63 7.30
N SER A 87 -16.06 17.99 6.19
CA SER A 87 -16.83 16.76 6.18
C SER A 87 -16.33 15.83 5.07
N ARG A 88 -16.67 14.54 5.14
CA ARG A 88 -16.48 13.61 4.03
C ARG A 88 -17.78 13.51 3.25
N LEU A 89 -17.69 13.44 1.92
CA LEU A 89 -18.85 13.30 1.04
C LEU A 89 -19.57 11.95 1.24
N ASP A 90 -18.85 10.92 1.66
CA ASP A 90 -19.38 9.58 1.96
C ASP A 90 -20.09 9.49 3.32
N GLY A 91 -20.18 10.60 4.08
CA GLY A 91 -20.82 10.65 5.39
C GLY A 91 -20.04 9.98 6.52
N ARG A 92 -18.86 9.41 6.26
CA ARG A 92 -18.00 8.88 7.32
C ARG A 92 -17.47 10.03 8.18
N SER A 93 -17.38 9.80 9.49
CA SER A 93 -16.78 10.77 10.40
C SER A 93 -15.33 11.04 10.00
N ILE A 94 -14.94 12.32 10.00
CA ILE A 94 -13.53 12.69 10.01
C ILE A 94 -13.02 12.29 11.40
N GLY A 95 -12.30 11.16 11.48
CA GLY A 95 -11.81 10.61 12.74
C GLY A 95 -10.97 11.62 13.51
N VAL A 96 -10.89 11.49 14.83
CA VAL A 96 -10.14 12.44 15.68
C VAL A 96 -8.66 12.05 15.85
N GLU A 97 -8.31 10.79 15.63
CA GLU A 97 -6.93 10.31 15.75
C GLU A 97 -6.12 10.69 14.52
N GLY A 98 -5.06 11.48 14.71
CA GLY A 98 -4.15 11.89 13.64
C GLY A 98 -4.71 12.93 12.67
N ILE A 99 -5.94 13.41 12.87
CA ILE A 99 -6.57 14.44 12.03
C ILE A 99 -6.78 15.72 12.81
N GLN A 100 -6.34 16.85 12.25
CA GLN A 100 -6.37 18.16 12.91
C GLN A 100 -6.80 19.24 11.93
N VAL A 101 -7.74 20.10 12.34
CA VAL A 101 -8.03 21.35 11.62
C VAL A 101 -7.09 22.43 12.16
N LEU A 102 -6.19 22.92 11.32
CA LEU A 102 -5.22 23.94 11.68
C LEU A 102 -5.90 25.31 11.83
N GLY A 103 -5.29 26.24 12.56
CA GLY A 103 -5.86 27.57 12.82
C GLY A 103 -6.11 28.42 11.55
N ASN A 104 -5.52 28.04 10.42
CA ASN A 104 -5.74 28.65 9.11
C ASN A 104 -6.90 28.02 8.32
N GLY A 105 -7.56 26.97 8.83
CA GLY A 105 -8.67 26.26 8.19
C GLY A 105 -8.28 24.99 7.45
N ASN A 106 -6.98 24.70 7.28
CA ASN A 106 -6.53 23.51 6.56
C ASN A 106 -6.77 22.24 7.38
N LEU A 107 -7.07 21.13 6.70
CA LEU A 107 -7.16 19.81 7.31
C LEU A 107 -5.83 19.08 7.17
N MET A 108 -5.20 18.73 8.29
CA MET A 108 -3.98 17.93 8.34
C MET A 108 -4.34 16.50 8.76
N ILE A 109 -3.87 15.52 8.01
CA ILE A 109 -4.02 14.08 8.32
C ILE A 109 -2.61 13.49 8.37
N LEU A 110 -2.19 13.11 9.57
CA LEU A 110 -0.92 12.42 9.82
C LEU A 110 -1.04 10.94 9.48
N ASP A 111 0.10 10.32 9.13
CA ASP A 111 0.24 8.87 8.93
C ASP A 111 -0.90 8.27 8.08
N VAL A 112 -1.02 8.77 6.84
CA VAL A 112 -2.17 8.42 6.01
C VAL A 112 -2.19 6.93 5.68
N SER A 113 -3.39 6.35 5.64
CA SER A 113 -3.62 4.97 5.21
C SER A 113 -4.77 4.94 4.21
N VAL A 114 -4.94 3.80 3.52
CA VAL A 114 -5.95 3.62 2.46
C VAL A 114 -7.38 3.96 2.94
N LYS A 115 -7.68 3.82 4.25
CA LYS A 115 -8.96 4.19 4.86
C LYS A 115 -9.27 5.69 4.80
N HIS A 116 -8.24 6.54 4.69
CA HIS A 116 -8.38 7.99 4.59
C HIS A 116 -8.75 8.44 3.17
N SER A 117 -8.66 7.55 2.17
CA SER A 117 -9.11 7.87 0.81
C SER A 117 -10.58 8.25 0.78
N GLY A 118 -10.91 9.28 0.00
CA GLY A 118 -12.26 9.80 -0.15
C GLY A 118 -12.30 11.25 -0.60
N VAL A 119 -13.52 11.75 -0.82
CA VAL A 119 -13.76 13.16 -1.16
C VAL A 119 -14.00 13.93 0.14
N TYR A 120 -13.16 14.93 0.38
CA TYR A 120 -13.27 15.84 1.51
C TYR A 120 -13.90 17.15 1.06
N VAL A 121 -14.86 17.62 1.83
CA VAL A 121 -15.60 18.85 1.58
C VAL A 121 -15.22 19.85 2.64
N CYS A 122 -14.67 20.98 2.23
CA CYS A 122 -14.56 22.15 3.08
C CYS A 122 -15.84 22.98 2.98
N ALA A 123 -16.35 23.42 4.12
CA ALA A 123 -17.42 24.41 4.21
C ALA A 123 -16.95 25.65 5.00
N ALA A 124 -16.96 26.81 4.35
CA ALA A 124 -16.75 28.11 4.95
C ALA A 124 -18.10 28.73 5.33
N ASN A 125 -18.40 28.75 6.63
CA ASN A 125 -19.68 29.21 7.17
C ASN A 125 -19.57 30.65 7.64
N ARG A 126 -20.54 31.50 7.29
CA ARG A 126 -20.64 32.82 7.88
C ARG A 126 -21.20 32.69 9.31
N PRO A 127 -20.49 33.16 10.34
CA PRO A 127 -20.97 33.09 11.72
C PRO A 127 -22.39 33.64 11.90
N GLY A 128 -23.22 32.92 12.65
CA GLY A 128 -24.58 33.32 12.98
C GLY A 128 -25.58 33.30 11.82
N THR A 129 -25.23 32.78 10.64
CA THR A 129 -26.17 32.59 9.52
C THR A 129 -26.10 31.18 8.94
N ARG A 130 -27.01 30.87 8.01
CA ARG A 130 -26.97 29.63 7.21
C ARG A 130 -26.17 29.78 5.91
N VAL A 131 -25.56 30.94 5.67
CA VAL A 131 -24.80 31.22 4.45
C VAL A 131 -23.46 30.50 4.53
N ARG A 132 -23.21 29.65 3.54
CA ARG A 132 -21.95 28.91 3.41
C ARG A 132 -21.49 28.82 1.96
N ARG A 133 -20.18 28.69 1.76
CA ARG A 133 -19.58 28.23 0.51
C ARG A 133 -18.86 26.90 0.76
N THR A 134 -18.84 26.06 -0.25
CA THR A 134 -18.23 24.73 -0.17
C THR A 134 -17.28 24.49 -1.34
N ALA A 135 -16.19 23.80 -1.08
CA ALA A 135 -15.26 23.29 -2.07
C ALA A 135 -14.89 21.85 -1.71
N GLN A 136 -14.52 21.04 -2.70
CA GLN A 136 -14.23 19.62 -2.49
C GLN A 136 -13.00 19.18 -3.28
N GLY A 137 -12.27 18.21 -2.72
CA GLY A 137 -11.12 17.58 -3.36
C GLY A 137 -11.01 16.12 -2.96
N MET A 138 -10.47 15.30 -3.86
CA MET A 138 -10.26 13.87 -3.62
C MET A 138 -8.88 13.63 -3.01
N LEU A 139 -8.84 12.98 -1.84
CA LEU A 139 -7.62 12.37 -1.33
C LEU A 139 -7.61 10.89 -1.75
N LEU A 140 -6.57 10.49 -2.49
CA LEU A 140 -6.30 9.11 -2.85
C LEU A 140 -5.03 8.65 -2.15
N VAL A 141 -5.15 7.68 -1.25
CA VAL A 141 -4.00 7.07 -0.57
C VAL A 141 -3.73 5.70 -1.17
N GLN A 142 -2.51 5.52 -1.68
CA GLN A 142 -2.04 4.30 -2.31
C GLN A 142 -1.04 3.57 -1.40
N ALA A 143 -0.99 2.25 -1.48
CA ALA A 143 -0.06 1.40 -0.75
C ALA A 143 0.77 0.59 -1.74
N PRO A 144 2.11 0.62 -1.67
CA PRO A 144 2.96 -0.18 -2.54
C PRO A 144 2.74 -1.68 -2.27
N PRO A 145 3.12 -2.55 -3.22
CA PRO A 145 2.93 -3.99 -3.07
C PRO A 145 3.74 -4.54 -1.89
N GLU A 146 3.14 -5.40 -1.08
CA GLU A 146 3.79 -6.08 0.04
C GLU A 146 3.48 -7.58 -0.02
N PHE A 147 4.50 -8.43 0.02
CA PHE A 147 4.31 -9.88 -0.06
C PHE A 147 3.68 -10.43 1.22
N VAL A 148 2.56 -11.13 1.07
CA VAL A 148 1.92 -11.92 2.14
C VAL A 148 2.33 -13.39 2.07
N GLN A 149 2.70 -13.87 0.88
CA GLN A 149 3.32 -15.18 0.68
C GLN A 149 4.58 -15.03 -0.17
N TRP A 150 5.72 -15.41 0.42
CA TRP A 150 7.02 -15.39 -0.24
C TRP A 150 7.27 -16.72 -0.95
N PRO A 151 7.84 -16.70 -2.17
CA PRO A 151 8.27 -17.93 -2.81
C PRO A 151 9.42 -18.57 -2.05
N GLN A 152 9.41 -19.90 -1.95
CA GLN A 152 10.38 -20.66 -1.17
C GLN A 152 11.38 -21.37 -2.08
N SER A 153 12.65 -21.36 -1.74
CA SER A 153 13.66 -22.12 -2.46
C SER A 153 13.49 -23.62 -2.19
N VAL A 154 13.68 -24.44 -3.22
CA VAL A 154 13.46 -25.89 -3.15
C VAL A 154 14.56 -26.64 -3.89
N SER A 155 14.82 -27.88 -3.48
CA SER A 155 15.72 -28.81 -4.16
C SER A 155 14.93 -30.06 -4.53
N HIS A 156 14.96 -30.43 -5.80
CA HIS A 156 14.20 -31.54 -6.35
C HIS A 156 15.06 -32.44 -7.22
N VAL A 157 14.64 -33.70 -7.38
CA VAL A 157 15.21 -34.60 -8.37
C VAL A 157 14.45 -34.46 -9.70
N PRO A 158 15.06 -34.80 -10.85
CA PRO A 158 14.34 -34.79 -12.13
C PRO A 158 13.08 -35.67 -12.08
N GLY A 159 11.96 -35.14 -12.57
CA GLY A 159 10.66 -35.81 -12.59
C GLY A 159 9.72 -35.45 -11.43
N ASP A 160 10.23 -34.80 -10.37
CA ASP A 160 9.41 -34.26 -9.28
C ASP A 160 8.45 -33.18 -9.78
N ASN A 161 7.32 -33.02 -9.08
CA ASN A 161 6.43 -31.88 -9.30
C ASN A 161 6.82 -30.72 -8.39
N THR A 162 6.90 -29.51 -8.95
CA THR A 162 7.12 -28.31 -8.14
C THR A 162 6.25 -27.14 -8.60
N THR A 163 5.97 -26.21 -7.70
CA THR A 163 5.20 -25.00 -7.96
C THR A 163 5.68 -23.90 -7.04
N PHE A 164 5.94 -22.71 -7.60
CA PHE A 164 6.22 -21.53 -6.79
C PHE A 164 4.96 -20.70 -6.63
N SER A 165 4.61 -20.41 -5.38
CA SER A 165 3.50 -19.54 -5.01
C SER A 165 4.01 -18.22 -4.48
N CYS A 166 3.31 -17.16 -4.84
CA CYS A 166 3.63 -15.80 -4.47
C CYS A 166 2.33 -15.02 -4.39
N GLU A 167 2.14 -14.29 -3.30
CA GLU A 167 0.96 -13.44 -3.10
C GLU A 167 1.40 -12.10 -2.52
N ALA A 168 0.88 -11.02 -3.07
CA ALA A 168 1.13 -9.66 -2.61
C ALA A 168 -0.18 -8.90 -2.43
N ARG A 169 -0.24 -8.05 -1.42
CA ARG A 169 -1.31 -7.08 -1.20
C ARG A 169 -0.82 -5.68 -1.59
N GLY A 170 -1.74 -4.78 -1.89
CA GLY A 170 -1.41 -3.39 -2.19
C GLY A 170 -2.68 -2.60 -2.52
N SER A 171 -2.55 -1.27 -2.65
CA SER A 171 -3.65 -0.43 -3.11
C SER A 171 -3.12 0.57 -4.14
N PRO A 172 -3.44 0.42 -5.44
CA PRO A 172 -4.31 -0.59 -6.04
C PRO A 172 -3.80 -2.04 -5.89
N GLU A 173 -4.68 -3.02 -6.09
CA GLU A 173 -4.31 -4.45 -6.05
C GLU A 173 -3.18 -4.73 -7.05
N PRO A 174 -2.06 -5.34 -6.60
CA PRO A 174 -0.88 -5.49 -7.43
C PRO A 174 -1.03 -6.59 -8.48
N THR A 175 -0.40 -6.37 -9.64
CA THR A 175 -0.19 -7.42 -10.64
C THR A 175 1.06 -8.21 -10.30
N LEU A 176 1.01 -9.53 -10.50
CA LEU A 176 2.14 -10.42 -10.27
C LEU A 176 2.73 -10.89 -11.60
N VAL A 177 4.05 -10.84 -11.67
CA VAL A 177 4.83 -11.27 -12.83
C VAL A 177 5.98 -12.16 -12.37
N TRP A 178 6.18 -13.26 -13.09
CA TRP A 178 7.25 -14.21 -12.80
C TRP A 178 8.39 -14.10 -13.80
N LEU A 179 9.62 -14.28 -13.33
CA LEU A 179 10.82 -14.34 -14.15
C LEU A 179 11.63 -15.59 -13.81
N LYS A 180 12.21 -16.23 -14.83
CA LYS A 180 13.22 -17.29 -14.71
C LYS A 180 14.54 -16.74 -15.20
N ASN A 181 15.54 -16.65 -14.33
CA ASN A 181 16.85 -16.05 -14.63
C ASN A 181 16.72 -14.66 -15.31
N GLY A 182 15.82 -13.81 -14.80
CA GLY A 182 15.59 -12.46 -15.33
C GLY A 182 14.77 -12.38 -16.62
N LYS A 183 14.23 -13.50 -17.14
CA LYS A 183 13.33 -13.50 -18.32
C LYS A 183 11.89 -13.79 -17.92
N TYR A 184 10.96 -13.02 -18.47
CA TYR A 184 9.53 -13.17 -18.20
C TYR A 184 9.02 -14.59 -18.47
N LEU A 185 8.40 -15.17 -17.45
CA LEU A 185 7.51 -16.32 -17.57
C LEU A 185 6.10 -15.81 -17.89
N SER A 186 5.32 -16.63 -18.58
CA SER A 186 3.96 -16.30 -18.99
C SER A 186 3.10 -15.78 -17.82
N PRO A 187 2.16 -14.84 -18.03
CA PRO A 187 1.42 -14.20 -16.97
C PRO A 187 0.41 -15.16 -16.31
N GLN A 188 0.86 -15.88 -15.29
CA GLN A 188 0.02 -16.65 -14.38
C GLN A 188 0.35 -16.25 -12.94
N LYS A 189 -0.66 -16.25 -12.05
CA LYS A 189 -0.48 -15.96 -10.61
C LYS A 189 0.54 -16.92 -9.96
N ASN A 190 0.67 -18.13 -10.51
CA ASN A 190 1.64 -19.14 -10.09
C ASN A 190 2.63 -19.41 -11.23
N ALA A 191 3.93 -19.49 -10.91
CA ALA A 191 4.90 -20.02 -11.84
C ALA A 191 4.81 -21.55 -11.87
N ARG A 192 4.40 -22.09 -13.02
CA ARG A 192 4.46 -23.51 -13.36
C ARG A 192 5.61 -23.73 -14.33
N LEU A 193 6.37 -24.81 -14.13
CA LEU A 193 7.58 -25.10 -14.92
C LEU A 193 7.25 -25.66 -16.30
N SER A 194 6.21 -26.52 -16.39
CA SER A 194 5.81 -27.20 -17.62
C SER A 194 4.31 -27.51 -17.58
N ALA A 195 3.74 -27.95 -18.70
CA ALA A 195 2.35 -28.39 -18.76
C ALA A 195 2.01 -29.49 -17.74
N ASP A 196 3.01 -30.31 -17.40
CA ASP A 196 2.89 -31.44 -16.48
C ASP A 196 3.53 -31.18 -15.09
N ASN A 197 4.06 -29.98 -14.85
CA ASN A 197 4.77 -29.56 -13.63
C ASN A 197 6.03 -30.37 -13.25
N ARG A 198 6.54 -31.22 -14.13
CA ARG A 198 7.75 -32.03 -13.86
C ARG A 198 9.04 -31.24 -14.02
N VAL A 199 9.93 -31.35 -13.03
CA VAL A 199 11.25 -30.72 -12.95
C VAL A 199 12.23 -31.42 -13.90
N THR A 200 12.96 -30.63 -14.69
CA THR A 200 14.12 -31.09 -15.47
C THR A 200 15.38 -30.31 -15.07
N SER A 201 16.57 -30.78 -15.46
CA SER A 201 17.82 -30.04 -15.21
C SER A 201 17.83 -28.65 -15.85
N ALA A 202 17.07 -28.43 -16.93
CA ALA A 202 16.91 -27.11 -17.56
C ALA A 202 16.03 -26.15 -16.73
N ASP A 203 15.36 -26.64 -15.69
CA ASP A 203 14.56 -25.84 -14.77
C ASP A 203 15.35 -25.27 -13.60
N GLU A 204 16.59 -25.73 -13.37
CA GLU A 204 17.47 -25.11 -12.39
C GLU A 204 17.68 -23.63 -12.70
N ALA A 205 17.15 -22.76 -11.84
CA ALA A 205 17.12 -21.32 -12.07
C ALA A 205 16.79 -20.54 -10.79
N LEU A 206 17.02 -19.24 -10.86
CA LEU A 206 16.45 -18.26 -9.95
C LEU A 206 15.07 -17.83 -10.48
N TYR A 207 14.03 -18.13 -9.72
CA TYR A 207 12.66 -17.70 -9.97
C TYR A 207 12.39 -16.42 -9.19
N GLN A 208 11.92 -15.38 -9.86
CA GLN A 208 11.66 -14.07 -9.27
C GLN A 208 10.19 -13.72 -9.46
N CYS A 209 9.51 -13.39 -8.36
CA CYS A 209 8.16 -12.86 -8.37
C CYS A 209 8.24 -11.33 -8.19
N ILE A 210 7.70 -10.59 -9.15
CA ILE A 210 7.59 -9.13 -9.12
C ILE A 210 6.12 -8.79 -8.91
N ALA A 211 5.83 -8.00 -7.89
CA ALA A 211 4.53 -7.43 -7.61
C ALA A 211 4.57 -5.93 -7.92
N GLU A 212 3.63 -5.43 -8.73
CA GLU A 212 3.63 -4.04 -9.19
C GLU A 212 2.23 -3.41 -9.08
N ASN A 213 2.18 -2.16 -8.64
CA ASN A 213 1.01 -1.30 -8.78
C ASN A 213 1.46 0.15 -9.02
N SER A 214 0.50 1.07 -9.16
CA SER A 214 0.82 2.49 -9.38
C SER A 214 1.56 3.18 -8.24
N ALA A 215 1.59 2.59 -7.04
CA ALA A 215 2.29 3.11 -5.87
C ALA A 215 3.74 2.60 -5.76
N GLY A 216 4.10 1.53 -6.47
CA GLY A 216 5.46 1.01 -6.49
C GLY A 216 5.56 -0.46 -6.90
N THR A 217 6.74 -1.02 -6.66
CA THR A 217 7.11 -2.38 -7.06
C THR A 217 7.85 -3.07 -5.93
N SER A 218 7.55 -4.34 -5.72
CA SER A 218 8.27 -5.22 -4.78
C SER A 218 8.70 -6.50 -5.48
N GLN A 219 9.84 -7.05 -5.08
CA GLN A 219 10.39 -8.26 -5.68
C GLN A 219 10.81 -9.27 -4.62
N ALA A 220 10.51 -10.55 -4.89
CA ALA A 220 10.95 -11.69 -4.11
C ALA A 220 11.55 -12.76 -5.03
N SER A 221 12.43 -13.61 -4.48
CA SER A 221 13.11 -14.64 -5.27
C SER A 221 13.24 -15.96 -4.55
N ALA A 222 13.16 -17.06 -5.30
CA ALA A 222 13.37 -18.43 -4.85
C ALA A 222 14.28 -19.17 -5.84
N ARG A 223 15.16 -20.03 -5.33
CA ARG A 223 16.04 -20.86 -6.15
C ARG A 223 15.47 -22.27 -6.28
N LEU A 224 15.40 -22.78 -7.52
CA LEU A 224 15.23 -24.20 -7.78
C LEU A 224 16.61 -24.82 -7.97
N ALA A 225 16.97 -25.78 -7.13
CA ALA A 225 18.13 -26.64 -7.33
C ALA A 225 17.66 -28.00 -7.86
N VAL A 226 18.34 -28.54 -8.87
CA VAL A 226 18.02 -29.87 -9.43
C VAL A 226 19.21 -30.79 -9.15
N THR A 227 19.11 -31.52 -8.06
CA THR A 227 20.15 -32.47 -7.64
C THR A 227 19.74 -33.87 -8.04
N LEU A 228 20.66 -34.62 -8.64
CA LEU A 228 20.43 -36.05 -8.82
C LEU A 228 20.40 -36.74 -7.44
N PRO A 229 19.66 -37.86 -7.30
CA PRO A 229 19.72 -38.68 -6.08
C PRO A 229 21.17 -39.03 -5.71
N PRO A 230 21.52 -39.17 -4.42
CA PRO A 230 22.87 -39.55 -4.00
C PRO A 230 23.37 -40.84 -4.68
N ASP A 231 22.46 -41.78 -4.94
CA ASP A 231 22.75 -43.08 -5.55
C ASP A 231 22.69 -43.05 -7.09
N SER A 232 22.63 -41.87 -7.69
CA SER A 232 22.62 -41.75 -9.15
C SER A 232 23.99 -42.12 -9.74
N PRO A 233 24.03 -42.92 -10.82
CA PRO A 233 25.29 -43.27 -11.48
C PRO A 233 26.04 -42.04 -11.97
N LYS A 234 27.34 -41.98 -11.69
CA LYS A 234 28.22 -40.95 -12.28
C LYS A 234 28.48 -41.23 -13.75
N ALA A 235 28.66 -40.17 -14.53
CA ALA A 235 29.03 -40.27 -15.93
C ALA A 235 30.38 -40.99 -16.10
N PRO A 236 30.58 -41.78 -17.18
CA PRO A 236 31.85 -42.42 -17.45
C PRO A 236 32.98 -41.39 -17.63
N GLU A 237 34.09 -41.57 -16.91
CA GLU A 237 35.26 -40.69 -17.01
C GLU A 237 36.23 -41.17 -18.11
N LYS A 238 37.05 -40.25 -18.62
CA LYS A 238 38.13 -40.55 -19.60
C LYS A 238 37.64 -41.32 -20.83
N VAL A 239 36.52 -40.90 -21.40
CA VAL A 239 36.01 -41.47 -22.66
C VAL A 239 37.01 -41.19 -23.79
N MET A 240 37.44 -42.24 -24.48
CA MET A 240 38.34 -42.19 -25.62
C MET A 240 37.71 -42.89 -26.81
N VAL A 241 37.88 -42.30 -27.99
CA VAL A 241 37.47 -42.90 -29.26
C VAL A 241 38.73 -43.17 -30.08
N VAL A 242 38.94 -44.43 -30.43
CA VAL A 242 40.08 -44.88 -31.23
C VAL A 242 39.56 -45.43 -32.55
N PRO A 243 39.94 -44.84 -33.71
CA PRO A 243 39.58 -45.41 -35.00
C PRO A 243 40.29 -46.75 -35.20
N ILE A 244 39.55 -47.78 -35.59
CA ILE A 244 40.11 -49.10 -35.91
C ILE A 244 40.20 -49.27 -37.44
N SER A 245 39.19 -48.81 -38.17
CA SER A 245 39.15 -48.84 -39.63
C SER A 245 38.30 -47.69 -40.17
N THR A 246 38.14 -47.64 -41.49
CA THR A 246 37.20 -46.72 -42.16
C THR A 246 35.73 -46.95 -41.78
N THR A 247 35.40 -48.08 -41.15
CA THR A 247 34.03 -48.49 -40.80
C THR A 247 33.85 -48.85 -39.33
N SER A 248 34.91 -48.76 -38.51
CA SER A 248 34.85 -49.17 -37.11
C SER A 248 35.66 -48.27 -36.20
N VAL A 249 35.07 -47.94 -35.05
CA VAL A 249 35.70 -47.20 -33.97
C VAL A 249 35.56 -47.99 -32.68
N ARG A 250 36.53 -47.86 -31.79
CA ARG A 250 36.48 -48.37 -30.43
C ARG A 250 36.25 -47.21 -29.49
N VAL A 251 35.24 -47.30 -28.65
CA VAL A 251 35.01 -46.35 -27.56
C VAL A 251 35.34 -47.04 -26.25
N THR A 252 36.21 -46.43 -25.43
CA THR A 252 36.59 -46.94 -24.10
C THR A 252 36.45 -45.83 -23.07
N TRP A 253 36.22 -46.17 -21.81
CA TRP A 253 36.18 -45.24 -20.68
C TRP A 253 36.80 -45.89 -19.44
N ALA A 254 37.12 -45.07 -18.44
CA ALA A 254 37.61 -45.57 -17.16
C ALA A 254 36.48 -46.22 -16.36
N GLU A 255 36.79 -47.31 -15.67
CA GLU A 255 35.85 -47.97 -14.78
C GLU A 255 35.50 -47.03 -13.61
N PRO A 256 34.22 -46.86 -13.27
CA PRO A 256 33.82 -46.03 -12.14
C PRO A 256 34.37 -46.57 -10.81
N PRO A 257 34.65 -45.71 -9.82
CA PRO A 257 35.01 -46.16 -8.47
C PRO A 257 33.92 -47.08 -7.87
N PRO A 258 34.28 -48.08 -7.04
CA PRO A 258 33.32 -49.02 -6.45
C PRO A 258 32.16 -48.35 -5.70
N GLU A 259 32.42 -47.19 -5.10
CA GLU A 259 31.45 -46.37 -4.34
C GLU A 259 30.30 -45.82 -5.19
N VAL A 260 30.44 -45.83 -6.52
CA VAL A 260 29.46 -45.28 -7.49
C VAL A 260 29.10 -46.28 -8.58
N MET A 261 29.57 -47.51 -8.46
CA MET A 261 29.22 -48.64 -9.32
C MET A 261 27.85 -49.23 -8.99
N ASP A 262 27.36 -49.02 -7.77
CA ASP A 262 26.09 -49.58 -7.31
C ASP A 262 24.93 -48.98 -8.14
N GLY A 263 24.25 -49.84 -8.90
CA GLY A 263 23.12 -49.44 -9.76
C GLY A 263 23.43 -49.24 -11.25
N ILE A 264 24.68 -49.36 -11.71
CA ILE A 264 24.97 -49.33 -13.16
C ILE A 264 24.64 -50.69 -13.78
N ILE A 265 23.54 -50.74 -14.56
CA ILE A 265 23.08 -51.96 -15.26
C ILE A 265 23.58 -52.07 -16.71
N GLY A 266 24.22 -51.03 -17.24
CA GLY A 266 24.72 -50.99 -18.60
C GLY A 266 25.02 -49.57 -19.09
N TYR A 267 25.65 -49.47 -20.25
CA TYR A 267 25.98 -48.20 -20.91
C TYR A 267 25.30 -48.14 -22.27
N VAL A 268 24.71 -46.99 -22.60
CA VAL A 268 24.10 -46.73 -23.91
C VAL A 268 24.92 -45.67 -24.62
N LEU A 269 25.41 -45.97 -25.82
CA LEU A 269 25.99 -44.96 -26.70
C LEU A 269 24.89 -44.35 -27.56
N HIS A 270 24.72 -43.03 -27.45
CA HIS A 270 23.98 -42.24 -28.44
C HIS A 270 24.97 -41.76 -29.50
N ILE A 271 24.72 -42.12 -30.76
CA ILE A 271 25.54 -41.76 -31.93
C ILE A 271 24.77 -40.74 -32.77
#